data_AF-A0ABD0QD83-F1
#
_entry.id   AF-A0ABD0QD83-F1
#
_cell.length_a   1.000
_cell.length_b   1.000
_cell.length_c   1.000
_cell.angle_alpha   90.00
_cell.angle_beta   90.00
_cell.angle_gamma   90.00
#
_symmetry.space_group_name_H-M   'P 1'
#
loop_
_entity.id
_entity.type
_entity.pdbx_description
1 polymer ?
#
loop_
_entity_poly.entity_id
_entity_poly.type
_entity_poly.pdbx_seq_one_letter_code
_entity_poly.pdbx_strand_id
1 'polypeptide(L)'
;PRGYPGPSGPSGMPGHIGPPGPSSMDHGFLVTRHSQSVDIPLCPEGTTPIYDGYSLLYVQGNERSHGQDLGTAGSCLRKFSPMPFLFCNINNVCNFASRNDYSYWLTSPEPMPMSMAPITGESIKPFISRCAVCEAPAMVIAVHSQTIQIPPCPQGWASLWIGYSFVM
;
A
#
# COMPACT_ATOMS: atom_id res chain seq x y z
N PRO A 1 -56.44 -10.95 -50.67
CA PRO A 1 -55.38 -10.00 -50.27
C PRO A 1 -55.13 -10.09 -48.75
N ARG A 2 -53.88 -10.37 -48.33
CA ARG A 2 -53.51 -10.49 -46.92
C ARG A 2 -53.43 -9.08 -46.32
N GLY A 3 -54.18 -8.81 -45.25
CA GLY A 3 -54.23 -7.49 -44.61
C GLY A 3 -52.88 -7.08 -44.01
N TYR A 4 -52.59 -5.79 -44.04
CA TYR A 4 -51.36 -5.24 -43.47
C TYR A 4 -51.28 -5.53 -41.96
N PRO A 5 -50.08 -5.82 -41.41
CA PRO A 5 -49.90 -5.98 -39.98
C PRO A 5 -50.34 -4.72 -39.24
N GLY A 6 -51.04 -4.90 -38.12
CA GLY A 6 -51.46 -3.80 -37.26
C GLY A 6 -50.26 -3.05 -36.66
N PRO A 7 -50.45 -1.80 -36.22
CA PRO A 7 -49.39 -1.02 -35.59
C PRO A 7 -48.91 -1.71 -34.31
N SER A 8 -47.61 -1.56 -34.02
CA SER A 8 -47.02 -2.03 -32.75
C SER A 8 -47.74 -1.39 -31.57
N GLY A 9 -48.01 -2.18 -30.53
CA GLY A 9 -48.59 -1.68 -29.29
C GLY A 9 -47.72 -0.65 -28.59
N PRO A 10 -48.29 0.17 -27.69
CA PRO A 10 -47.53 1.16 -26.94
C PRO A 10 -46.46 0.49 -26.07
N SER A 11 -45.35 1.18 -25.85
CA SER A 11 -44.31 0.75 -24.91
C SER A 11 -44.91 0.56 -23.51
N GLY A 12 -44.53 -0.52 -22.84
CA GLY A 12 -44.93 -0.79 -21.46
C GLY A 12 -44.42 0.30 -20.51
N MET A 13 -45.09 0.44 -19.36
CA MET A 13 -44.65 1.40 -18.34
C MET A 13 -43.24 1.02 -17.82
N PRO A 14 -42.40 2.02 -17.49
CA PRO A 14 -41.13 1.78 -16.82
C PRO A 14 -41.31 0.94 -15.56
N GLY A 15 -40.40 -0.01 -15.34
CA GLY A 15 -40.38 -0.82 -14.13
C GLY A 15 -40.15 0.03 -12.87
N HIS A 16 -40.48 -0.54 -11.72
CA HIS A 16 -40.30 0.08 -10.42
C HIS A 16 -38.81 0.33 -10.15
N ILE A 17 -38.49 1.41 -9.44
CA ILE A 17 -37.13 1.68 -8.97
C ILE A 17 -36.69 0.52 -8.07
N GLY A 18 -35.51 -0.02 -8.33
CA GLY A 18 -34.93 -1.10 -7.52
C GLY A 18 -34.64 -0.66 -6.08
N PRO A 19 -34.41 -1.59 -5.16
CA PRO A 19 -34.02 -1.26 -3.80
C PRO A 19 -32.72 -0.43 -3.79
N PRO A 20 -32.53 0.45 -2.79
CA PRO A 20 -31.26 1.12 -2.58
C PRO A 20 -30.12 0.09 -2.48
N GLY A 21 -28.97 0.41 -3.08
CA GLY A 21 -27.76 -0.38 -2.88
C GLY A 21 -27.37 -0.43 -1.39
N PRO A 22 -26.57 -1.42 -0.96
CA PRO A 22 -26.07 -1.48 0.41
C PRO A 22 -25.37 -0.17 0.78
N SER A 23 -25.56 0.29 2.02
CA SER A 23 -24.85 1.45 2.56
C SER A 23 -23.35 1.26 2.35
N SER A 24 -22.65 2.23 1.73
CA SER A 24 -21.20 2.18 1.60
C SER A 24 -20.58 2.28 2.99
N MET A 25 -20.31 1.13 3.62
CA MET A 25 -19.53 1.04 4.86
C MET A 25 -18.04 1.35 4.61
N ASP A 26 -17.62 1.34 3.35
CA ASP A 26 -16.26 1.68 2.94
C ASP A 26 -16.08 3.20 2.88
N HIS A 27 -15.71 3.76 4.02
CA HIS A 27 -15.31 5.16 4.13
C HIS A 27 -13.92 5.45 3.52
N GLY A 28 -13.29 4.46 2.88
CA GLY A 28 -12.04 4.61 2.15
C GLY A 28 -10.81 4.83 3.03
N PHE A 29 -10.85 4.44 4.31
CA PHE A 29 -9.66 4.49 5.17
C PHE A 29 -8.70 3.38 4.76
N LEU A 30 -7.41 3.72 4.68
CA LEU A 30 -6.36 2.78 4.32
C LEU A 30 -5.44 2.51 5.50
N VAL A 31 -5.00 1.26 5.62
CA VAL A 31 -3.94 0.85 6.52
C VAL A 31 -2.93 0.00 5.76
N THR A 32 -1.65 0.34 5.89
CA THR A 32 -0.56 -0.45 5.31
C THR A 32 0.10 -1.30 6.39
N ARG A 33 0.32 -2.58 6.09
CA ARG A 33 1.06 -3.50 6.95
C ARG A 33 2.32 -3.98 6.24
N HIS A 34 3.43 -4.00 6.97
CA HIS A 34 4.73 -4.48 6.49
C HIS A 34 5.08 -5.80 7.19
N SER A 35 5.55 -6.81 6.44
CA SER A 35 5.87 -8.12 7.01
C SER A 35 7.25 -8.19 7.64
N GLN A 36 8.18 -7.32 7.23
CA GLN A 36 9.61 -7.44 7.50
C GLN A 36 10.14 -8.84 7.11
N SER A 37 9.55 -9.45 6.08
CA SER A 37 9.94 -10.73 5.49
C SER A 37 9.65 -10.74 3.98
N VAL A 38 10.02 -11.82 3.30
CA VAL A 38 9.72 -12.03 1.87
C VAL A 38 8.26 -12.43 1.60
N ASP A 39 7.52 -12.76 2.66
CA ASP A 39 6.13 -13.19 2.60
C ASP A 39 5.20 -11.99 2.70
N ILE A 40 4.10 -12.03 1.94
CA ILE A 40 3.09 -10.98 1.96
C ILE A 40 2.35 -11.03 3.30
N PRO A 41 2.27 -9.91 4.06
CA PRO A 41 1.53 -9.90 5.32
C PRO A 41 0.03 -10.00 5.07
N LEU A 42 -0.68 -10.70 5.97
CA LEU A 42 -2.14 -10.73 5.94
C LEU A 42 -2.72 -9.40 6.43
N CYS A 43 -3.80 -8.96 5.80
CA CYS A 43 -4.60 -7.84 6.30
C CYS A 43 -5.17 -8.19 7.69
N PRO A 44 -5.17 -7.24 8.64
CA PRO A 44 -5.77 -7.43 9.96
C PRO A 44 -7.25 -7.80 9.89
N GLU A 45 -7.75 -8.42 10.95
CA GLU A 45 -9.17 -8.75 11.08
C GLU A 45 -10.05 -7.48 10.94
N GLY A 46 -11.15 -7.60 10.21
CA GLY A 46 -12.06 -6.48 9.94
C GLY A 46 -11.59 -5.53 8.83
N THR A 47 -10.50 -5.84 8.14
CA THR A 47 -10.01 -5.09 6.97
C THR A 47 -9.99 -5.96 5.72
N THR A 48 -10.07 -5.36 4.53
CA THR A 48 -10.07 -6.07 3.24
C THR A 48 -8.81 -5.75 2.42
N PRO A 49 -8.18 -6.73 1.78
CA PRO A 49 -6.97 -6.48 0.97
C PRO A 49 -7.29 -5.72 -0.32
N ILE A 50 -6.50 -4.70 -0.62
CA ILE A 50 -6.56 -3.95 -1.88
C ILE A 50 -5.45 -4.41 -2.83
N TYR A 51 -4.20 -4.35 -2.38
CA TYR A 51 -3.04 -4.82 -3.15
C TYR A 51 -1.83 -5.08 -2.25
N ASP A 52 -0.85 -5.81 -2.78
CA ASP A 52 0.43 -6.06 -2.15
C ASP A 52 1.61 -5.44 -2.92
N GLY A 53 2.77 -5.35 -2.27
CA GLY A 53 3.96 -4.76 -2.86
C GLY A 53 5.22 -4.96 -2.03
N TYR A 54 6.14 -4.00 -2.17
CA TYR A 54 7.43 -3.91 -1.50
C TYR A 54 7.50 -2.67 -0.62
N SER A 55 8.12 -2.82 0.55
CA SER A 55 8.14 -1.85 1.64
C SER A 55 9.18 -0.73 1.40
N LEU A 56 8.76 0.37 0.78
CA LEU A 56 9.57 1.58 0.62
C LEU A 56 9.60 2.38 1.92
N LEU A 57 10.80 2.78 2.37
CA LEU A 57 10.98 3.64 3.54
C LEU A 57 11.20 5.10 3.12
N TYR A 58 12.24 5.36 2.33
CA TYR A 58 12.51 6.69 1.80
C TYR A 58 13.39 6.64 0.54
N VAL A 59 13.41 7.74 -0.20
CA VAL A 59 14.32 7.95 -1.34
C VAL A 59 15.24 9.12 -1.04
N GLN A 60 16.43 9.11 -1.63
CA GLN A 60 17.36 10.24 -1.57
C GLN A 60 17.75 10.64 -2.98
N GLY A 61 17.34 11.83 -3.39
CA GLY A 61 17.64 12.40 -4.70
C GLY A 61 18.37 13.71 -4.55
N ASN A 62 19.47 13.90 -5.28
CA ASN A 62 20.30 15.10 -5.18
C ASN A 62 20.65 15.43 -3.72
N GLU A 63 21.12 14.40 -2.99
CA GLU A 63 21.49 14.42 -1.57
C GLU A 63 20.36 14.73 -0.57
N ARG A 64 19.12 14.93 -1.03
CA ARG A 64 17.97 15.22 -0.18
C ARG A 64 17.08 14.01 0.02
N SER A 65 16.78 13.67 1.27
CA SER A 65 15.88 12.57 1.62
C SER A 65 14.41 12.99 1.58
N HIS A 66 13.56 12.06 1.15
CA HIS A 66 12.10 12.18 1.19
C HIS A 66 11.50 10.82 1.58
N GLY A 67 10.91 10.78 2.78
CA GLY A 67 10.31 9.57 3.36
C GLY A 67 8.85 9.40 3.02
N GLN A 68 8.38 8.15 3.11
CA GLN A 68 6.97 7.80 3.11
C GLN A 68 6.61 7.27 4.50
N ASP A 69 5.49 7.73 5.05
CA ASP A 69 4.99 7.19 6.30
C ASP A 69 4.58 5.72 6.10
N LEU A 70 5.16 4.82 6.91
CA LEU A 70 4.92 3.38 6.86
C LEU A 70 3.47 2.99 7.16
N GLY A 71 2.67 3.85 7.78
CA GLY A 71 1.24 3.64 7.97
C GLY A 71 0.39 3.90 6.71
N THR A 72 0.97 4.53 5.67
CA THR A 72 0.25 4.99 4.48
C THR A 72 0.48 4.09 3.26
N ALA A 73 -0.38 4.17 2.25
CA ALA A 73 -0.22 3.38 1.02
C ALA A 73 1.05 3.74 0.21
N GLY A 74 1.63 4.94 0.42
CA GLY A 74 2.83 5.42 -0.26
C GLY A 74 4.09 4.62 0.05
N SER A 75 4.15 3.98 1.22
CA SER A 75 5.25 3.07 1.60
C SER A 75 5.15 1.69 0.94
N CYS A 76 4.08 1.38 0.21
CA CYS A 76 3.88 0.07 -0.41
C CYS A 76 3.83 0.15 -1.94
N LEU A 77 4.99 -0.02 -2.58
CA LEU A 77 5.10 0.02 -4.04
C LEU A 77 4.91 -1.36 -4.67
N ARG A 78 4.04 -1.46 -5.68
CA ARG A 78 3.77 -2.74 -6.39
C ARG A 78 4.98 -3.33 -7.11
N LYS A 79 5.98 -2.51 -7.44
CA LYS A 79 7.18 -2.91 -8.15
C LYS A 79 8.41 -2.42 -7.39
N PHE A 80 9.35 -3.33 -7.18
CA PHE A 80 10.66 -3.00 -6.65
C PHE A 80 11.58 -2.49 -7.76
N SER A 81 12.39 -1.49 -7.43
CA SER A 81 13.54 -1.05 -8.22
C SER A 81 14.56 -0.41 -7.27
N PRO A 82 15.86 -0.69 -7.40
CA PRO A 82 16.90 0.06 -6.67
C PRO A 82 16.86 1.57 -6.98
N MET A 83 16.28 1.95 -8.13
CA MET A 83 16.03 3.34 -8.51
C MET A 83 14.56 3.50 -8.96
N PRO A 84 13.61 3.78 -8.04
CA PRO A 84 12.19 3.83 -8.36
C PRO A 84 11.71 5.19 -8.90
N PHE A 85 12.63 6.13 -9.17
CA PHE A 85 12.30 7.48 -9.64
C PHE A 85 13.28 7.98 -10.70
N LEU A 86 12.93 9.12 -11.29
CA LEU A 86 13.76 9.88 -12.23
C LEU A 86 13.74 11.35 -11.82
N PHE A 87 14.69 12.14 -12.32
CA PHE A 87 14.70 13.59 -12.12
C PHE A 87 14.75 14.31 -13.47
N CYS A 88 14.10 15.47 -13.56
CA CYS A 88 14.10 16.32 -14.75
C CYS A 88 14.65 17.71 -14.39
N ASN A 89 15.39 18.32 -15.31
CA ASN A 89 15.91 19.67 -15.15
C ASN A 89 15.03 20.72 -15.83
N ILE A 90 15.38 22.00 -15.64
CA ILE A 90 14.67 23.15 -16.23
C ILE A 90 14.71 23.20 -17.77
N ASN A 91 15.60 22.43 -18.39
CA ASN A 91 15.75 22.35 -19.84
C ASN A 91 14.91 21.22 -20.45
N ASN A 92 13.92 20.69 -19.69
CA ASN A 92 13.08 19.56 -20.10
C ASN A 92 13.86 18.27 -20.41
N VAL A 93 15.04 18.08 -19.80
CA VAL A 93 15.81 16.84 -19.91
C VAL A 93 15.64 16.02 -18.63
N CYS A 94 15.17 14.79 -18.78
CA CYS A 94 15.00 13.82 -17.70
C CYS A 94 16.10 12.77 -17.74
N ASN A 95 16.62 12.39 -16.58
CA ASN A 95 17.64 11.37 -16.43
C ASN A 95 17.14 10.29 -15.46
N PHE A 96 17.42 9.03 -15.78
CA PHE A 96 17.04 7.87 -14.97
C PHE A 96 18.29 7.08 -14.60
N ALA A 97 18.46 6.78 -13.31
CA ALA A 97 19.59 6.01 -12.79
C ALA A 97 20.98 6.47 -13.30
N SER A 98 21.12 7.76 -13.62
CA SER A 98 22.33 8.37 -14.20
C SER A 98 23.11 9.24 -13.21
N ARG A 99 22.77 9.15 -11.93
CA ARG A 99 23.39 9.84 -10.79
C ARG A 99 23.50 8.90 -9.60
N ASN A 100 24.22 9.34 -8.57
CA ASN A 100 24.37 8.67 -7.29
C ASN A 100 23.18 8.98 -6.36
N ASP A 101 21.98 8.68 -6.82
CA ASP A 101 20.76 8.75 -6.02
C ASP A 101 20.51 7.39 -5.31
N TYR A 102 19.66 7.38 -4.28
CA TYR A 102 19.44 6.18 -3.45
C TYR A 102 17.95 5.91 -3.18
N SER A 103 17.63 4.64 -2.92
CA SER A 103 16.34 4.24 -2.35
C SER A 103 16.56 3.28 -1.19
N TYR A 104 15.70 3.39 -0.17
CA TYR A 104 15.78 2.63 1.07
C TYR A 104 14.47 1.90 1.31
N TRP A 105 14.59 0.62 1.66
CA TRP A 105 13.48 -0.31 1.77
C TRP A 105 13.57 -1.02 3.12
N LEU A 106 12.44 -1.35 3.74
CA LEU A 106 12.45 -2.25 4.90
C LEU A 106 12.95 -3.62 4.46
N THR A 107 13.73 -4.28 5.31
CA THR A 107 14.40 -5.53 4.97
C THR A 107 13.78 -6.75 5.64
N SER A 108 14.14 -7.93 5.14
CA SER A 108 13.90 -9.22 5.79
C SER A 108 15.04 -9.56 6.77
N PRO A 109 14.94 -10.67 7.52
CA PRO A 109 16.02 -11.20 8.36
C PRO A 109 17.14 -11.90 7.58
N GLU A 110 17.15 -11.81 6.24
CA GLU A 110 18.20 -12.42 5.41
C GLU A 110 19.60 -11.89 5.82
N PRO A 111 20.56 -12.77 6.17
CA PRO A 111 21.87 -12.35 6.62
C PRO A 111 22.69 -11.73 5.49
N MET A 112 23.53 -10.75 5.82
CA MET A 112 24.47 -10.17 4.86
C MET A 112 25.47 -11.25 4.38
N PRO A 113 25.77 -11.34 3.07
CA PRO A 113 26.78 -12.26 2.57
C PRO A 113 28.13 -12.06 3.25
N MET A 114 28.87 -13.14 3.51
CA MET A 114 30.18 -13.07 4.17
C MET A 114 31.20 -12.18 3.43
N SER A 115 31.04 -12.02 2.11
CA SER A 115 31.89 -11.14 1.31
C SER A 115 31.70 -9.64 1.63
N MET A 116 30.59 -9.27 2.29
CA MET A 116 30.18 -7.89 2.56
C MET A 116 30.09 -7.02 1.30
N ALA A 117 30.04 -7.64 0.12
CA ALA A 117 29.96 -6.97 -1.16
C ALA A 117 28.53 -6.51 -1.46
N PRO A 118 28.34 -5.41 -2.21
CA PRO A 118 27.02 -4.98 -2.65
C PRO A 118 26.28 -6.08 -3.42
N ILE A 119 25.01 -6.25 -3.06
CA ILE A 119 24.12 -7.26 -3.63
C ILE A 119 23.45 -6.67 -4.88
N THR A 120 23.39 -7.43 -5.97
CA THR A 120 22.94 -6.92 -7.27
C THR A 120 21.98 -7.87 -7.98
N GLY A 121 21.12 -7.32 -8.84
CA GLY A 121 20.15 -8.09 -9.63
C GLY A 121 19.14 -8.85 -8.77
N GLU A 122 18.76 -10.05 -9.22
CA GLU A 122 17.76 -10.90 -8.55
C GLU A 122 18.17 -11.32 -7.13
N SER A 123 19.46 -11.32 -6.81
CA SER A 123 19.95 -11.66 -5.47
C SER A 123 19.54 -10.65 -4.39
N ILE A 124 18.99 -9.49 -4.77
CA ILE A 124 18.43 -8.50 -3.83
C ILE A 124 17.09 -8.99 -3.26
N LYS A 125 16.31 -9.76 -4.02
CA LYS A 125 14.93 -10.12 -3.68
C LYS A 125 14.75 -10.72 -2.27
N PRO A 126 15.62 -11.61 -1.76
CA PRO A 126 15.48 -12.16 -0.41
C PRO A 126 15.56 -11.12 0.71
N PHE A 127 16.19 -9.96 0.46
CA PHE A 127 16.40 -8.92 1.45
C PHE A 127 15.23 -7.94 1.58
N ILE A 128 14.31 -7.88 0.63
CA ILE A 128 13.30 -6.82 0.58
C ILE A 128 12.00 -7.26 1.25
N SER A 129 11.53 -6.49 2.23
CA SER A 129 10.25 -6.73 2.90
C SER A 129 9.07 -6.53 1.95
N ARG A 130 8.03 -7.36 2.15
CA ARG A 130 6.72 -7.18 1.52
C ARG A 130 5.76 -6.37 2.39
N CYS A 131 4.73 -5.84 1.73
CA CYS A 131 3.67 -5.07 2.35
C CYS A 131 2.30 -5.41 1.73
N ALA A 132 1.24 -5.12 2.48
CA ALA A 132 -0.14 -5.18 2.03
C ALA A 132 -0.86 -3.88 2.40
N VAL A 133 -1.61 -3.32 1.46
CA VAL A 133 -2.52 -2.20 1.69
C VAL A 133 -3.93 -2.74 1.83
N CYS A 134 -4.56 -2.40 2.93
CA CYS A 134 -5.89 -2.88 3.30
C CYS A 134 -6.85 -1.71 3.47
N GLU A 135 -8.10 -1.90 3.10
CA GLU A 135 -9.18 -0.98 3.38
C GLU A 135 -9.76 -1.29 4.77
N ALA A 136 -9.93 -0.24 5.57
CA ALA A 136 -10.47 -0.31 6.91
C ALA A 136 -11.83 0.43 6.97
N PRO A 137 -12.79 -0.06 7.77
CA PRO A 137 -14.10 0.58 7.91
C PRO A 137 -14.04 1.91 8.69
N ALA A 138 -12.93 2.17 9.40
CA ALA A 138 -12.74 3.35 10.24
C ALA A 138 -11.26 3.74 10.31
N MET A 139 -10.99 4.88 10.95
CA MET A 139 -9.64 5.42 11.17
C MET A 139 -8.77 4.43 11.95
N VAL A 140 -7.47 4.41 11.67
CA VAL A 140 -6.47 3.59 12.38
C VAL A 140 -5.43 4.50 13.02
N ILE A 141 -5.04 4.22 14.27
CA ILE A 141 -4.01 4.97 15.01
C ILE A 141 -3.01 4.02 15.66
N ALA A 142 -1.83 4.54 15.98
CA ALA A 142 -0.86 3.90 16.87
C ALA A 142 -0.91 4.55 18.26
N VAL A 143 -0.73 3.74 19.31
CA VAL A 143 -0.63 4.20 20.70
C VAL A 143 0.68 3.68 21.28
N HIS A 144 1.41 4.54 22.00
CA HIS A 144 2.74 4.24 22.53
C HIS A 144 2.71 4.25 24.07
N SER A 145 3.28 3.22 24.71
CA SER A 145 3.29 3.11 26.18
C SER A 145 4.45 3.84 26.84
N GLN A 146 5.56 4.08 26.12
CA GLN A 146 6.84 4.52 26.68
C GLN A 146 7.38 3.59 27.78
N THR A 147 6.97 2.31 27.76
CA THR A 147 7.40 1.26 28.68
C THR A 147 7.57 -0.07 27.93
N ILE A 148 7.95 -1.14 28.64
CA ILE A 148 7.96 -2.50 28.08
C ILE A 148 6.56 -3.15 27.99
N GLN A 149 5.56 -2.53 28.60
CA GLN A 149 4.19 -3.06 28.61
C GLN A 149 3.46 -2.61 27.34
N ILE A 150 2.55 -3.46 26.85
CA ILE A 150 1.69 -3.16 25.71
C ILE A 150 0.63 -2.13 26.13
N PRO A 151 0.52 -0.97 25.46
CA PRO A 151 -0.52 0.00 25.80
C PRO A 151 -1.91 -0.53 25.38
N PRO A 152 -2.95 -0.37 26.21
CA PRO A 152 -4.31 -0.72 25.80
C PRO A 152 -4.83 0.23 24.72
N CYS A 153 -5.71 -0.25 23.85
CA CYS A 153 -6.42 0.62 22.90
C CYS A 153 -7.36 1.59 23.65
N PRO A 154 -7.63 2.79 23.12
CA PRO A 154 -8.61 3.69 23.72
C PRO A 154 -10.00 3.07 23.73
N GLN A 155 -10.88 3.57 24.61
CA GLN A 155 -12.25 3.07 24.72
C GLN A 155 -12.98 3.18 23.37
N GLY A 156 -13.57 2.08 22.90
CA GLY A 156 -14.27 1.99 21.61
C GLY A 156 -13.39 1.62 20.41
N TRP A 157 -12.10 1.36 20.62
CA TRP A 157 -11.17 0.93 19.56
C TRP A 157 -10.88 -0.56 19.64
N ALA A 158 -10.69 -1.19 18.48
CA ALA A 158 -10.25 -2.59 18.36
C ALA A 158 -8.76 -2.67 18.03
N SER A 159 -8.09 -3.71 18.54
CA SER A 159 -6.67 -3.95 18.27
C SER A 159 -6.49 -4.60 16.89
N LEU A 160 -5.54 -4.08 16.10
CA LEU A 160 -5.14 -4.69 14.81
C LEU A 160 -3.85 -5.51 14.92
N TRP A 161 -2.82 -4.95 15.56
CA TRP A 161 -1.56 -5.63 15.89
C TRP A 161 -0.81 -4.88 16.99
N ILE A 162 0.25 -5.52 17.51
CA ILE A 162 1.19 -4.94 18.48
C ILE A 162 2.58 -4.82 17.85
N GLY A 163 3.44 -3.97 18.39
CA GLY A 163 4.80 -3.79 17.89
C GLY A 163 5.67 -2.93 18.78
N TYR A 164 6.80 -2.48 18.22
CA TYR A 164 7.75 -1.59 18.88
C TYR A 164 7.63 -0.17 18.32
N SER A 165 7.93 0.82 19.16
CA SER A 165 7.85 2.24 18.76
C SER A 165 9.04 2.61 17.88
N PHE A 166 8.79 2.87 16.58
CA PHE A 166 9.78 3.36 15.61
C PHE A 166 9.51 4.83 15.30
N VAL A 167 10.52 5.69 15.40
CA VAL A 167 10.37 7.17 15.29
C VAL A 167 11.07 7.74 14.06
N MET A 168 12.30 7.32 13.77
CA MET A 168 13.10 7.81 12.65
C MET A 168 14.24 6.85 12.31
#